data_AF-A0A7C5WN54-F1
#
_entry.id   AF-A0A7C5WN54-F1
#
_cell.length_a   1.000
_cell.length_b   1.000
_cell.length_c   1.000
_cell.angle_alpha   90.00
_cell.angle_beta   90.00
_cell.angle_gamma   90.00
#
_symmetry.space_group_name_H-M   'P 1'
#
loop_
_entity.id
_entity.type
_entity.pdbx_description
1 polymer ?
#
loop_
_entity_poly.entity_id
_entity_poly.type
_entity_poly.pdbx_seq_one_letter_code
_entity_poly.pdbx_strand_id
1 'polypeptide(L)'
;MSELVILVERIIKAFKNFGCFFFESSELQRVRDVLVKAEVEKLVEVRPVDEKYPYIMAVIASRRGLEQECVSRVDSLLVKGSISQDEYKRYRKELIEQCIISLEKERVKEIVKILEDYLARVKQTQ
;
A
#
# COMPACT_ATOMS: atom_id res chain seq x y z
N MET A 1 19.06 -20.90 -0.53
CA MET A 1 18.16 -19.82 -0.99
C MET A 1 18.81 -18.49 -0.62
N SER A 2 18.92 -17.54 -1.54
CA SER A 2 19.51 -16.23 -1.22
C SER A 2 18.69 -15.50 -0.17
N GLU A 3 19.34 -14.78 0.75
CA GLU A 3 18.67 -13.97 1.78
C GLU A 3 17.62 -12.99 1.21
N LEU A 4 17.85 -12.48 0.01
CA LEU A 4 16.95 -11.57 -0.69
C LEU A 4 15.61 -12.24 -1.04
N VAL A 5 15.62 -13.48 -1.52
CA VAL A 5 14.41 -14.26 -1.84
C VAL A 5 13.55 -14.45 -0.59
N ILE A 6 14.19 -14.79 0.54
CA ILE A 6 13.50 -14.97 1.83
C ILE A 6 12.85 -13.66 2.29
N LEU A 7 13.55 -12.53 2.14
CA LEU A 7 13.00 -11.22 2.48
C LEU A 7 11.79 -10.86 1.62
N VAL A 8 11.87 -11.06 0.31
CA VAL A 8 10.76 -10.80 -0.62
C VAL A 8 9.54 -11.66 -0.27
N GLU A 9 9.74 -12.95 0.01
CA GLU A 9 8.66 -13.86 0.42
C GLU A 9 8.01 -13.42 1.74
N ARG A 10 8.80 -12.95 2.72
CA ARG A 10 8.29 -12.38 3.98
C ARG A 10 7.42 -11.14 3.72
N ILE A 11 7.87 -10.22 2.85
CA ILE A 11 7.14 -9.00 2.50
C ILE A 11 5.81 -9.37 1.83
N ILE A 12 5.83 -10.25 0.81
CA ILE A 12 4.62 -10.70 0.10
C ILE A 12 3.62 -11.32 1.09
N LYS A 13 4.09 -12.23 1.95
CA LYS A 13 3.25 -12.90 2.94
C LYS A 13 2.60 -11.89 3.90
N ALA A 14 3.35 -10.89 4.34
CA ALA A 14 2.83 -9.87 5.24
C ALA A 14 1.77 -8.99 4.55
N PHE A 15 2.04 -8.52 3.32
CA PHE A 15 1.08 -7.73 2.56
C PHE A 15 -0.22 -8.48 2.25
N LYS A 16 -0.14 -9.77 1.90
CA LYS A 16 -1.33 -10.61 1.66
C LYS A 16 -2.23 -10.75 2.89
N ASN A 17 -1.64 -10.84 4.08
CA ASN A 17 -2.37 -11.10 5.31
C ASN A 17 -2.81 -9.82 6.04
N PHE A 18 -1.98 -8.77 5.98
CA PHE A 18 -2.12 -7.59 6.84
C PHE A 18 -2.12 -6.26 6.07
N GLY A 19 -1.81 -6.26 4.77
CA GLY A 19 -1.67 -5.03 3.97
C GLY A 19 -0.43 -4.19 4.29
N CYS A 20 0.46 -4.68 5.15
CA CYS A 20 1.69 -4.01 5.55
C CYS A 20 2.78 -5.03 5.92
N PHE A 21 4.02 -4.55 6.06
CA PHE A 21 5.16 -5.35 6.50
C PHE A 21 5.93 -4.63 7.61
N PHE A 22 6.08 -5.27 8.77
CA PHE A 22 6.86 -4.78 9.90
C PHE A 22 8.26 -5.40 9.92
N PHE A 23 9.26 -4.59 10.25
CA PHE A 23 10.66 -5.00 10.30
C PHE A 23 11.46 -4.13 11.26
N GLU A 24 12.63 -4.61 11.68
CA GLU A 24 13.53 -3.84 12.53
C GLU A 24 14.30 -2.79 11.70
N SER A 25 14.63 -1.66 12.32
CA SER A 25 15.46 -0.61 11.70
C SER A 25 16.80 -1.13 11.16
N SER A 26 17.35 -2.22 11.73
CA SER A 26 18.54 -2.93 11.24
C SER A 26 18.35 -3.56 9.84
N GLU A 27 17.11 -3.86 9.43
CA GLU A 27 16.75 -4.40 8.11
C GLU A 27 16.46 -3.29 7.08
N LEU A 28 16.43 -2.00 7.48
CA LEU A 28 15.94 -0.89 6.65
C LEU A 28 16.58 -0.79 5.27
N GLN A 29 17.91 -0.88 5.19
CA GLN A 29 18.59 -0.77 3.90
C GLN A 29 18.21 -1.92 2.97
N ARG A 30 18.16 -3.15 3.50
CA ARG A 30 17.77 -4.35 2.72
C ARG A 30 16.33 -4.26 2.22
N VAL A 31 15.43 -3.77 3.06
CA VAL A 31 14.03 -3.54 2.68
C VAL A 31 13.95 -2.49 1.57
N ARG A 32 14.61 -1.34 1.73
CA ARG A 32 14.64 -0.29 0.69
C ARG A 32 15.18 -0.80 -0.64
N ASP A 33 16.28 -1.56 -0.61
CA ASP A 33 16.88 -2.13 -1.81
C ASP A 33 15.89 -3.05 -2.55
N VAL A 34 15.11 -3.85 -1.82
CA VAL A 34 14.05 -4.68 -2.41
C VAL A 34 12.95 -3.82 -3.03
N LEU A 35 12.48 -2.79 -2.32
CA LEU A 35 11.41 -1.91 -2.81
C LEU A 35 11.80 -1.16 -4.09
N VAL A 36 13.07 -0.73 -4.18
CA VAL A 36 13.63 -0.07 -5.37
C VAL A 36 13.81 -1.07 -6.51
N LYS A 37 14.43 -2.23 -6.25
CA LYS A 37 14.65 -3.27 -7.29
C LYS A 37 13.36 -3.87 -7.82
N ALA A 38 12.31 -3.91 -7.00
CA ALA A 38 10.98 -4.33 -7.40
C ALA A 38 10.14 -3.19 -7.99
N GLU A 39 10.64 -1.95 -8.01
CA GLU A 39 9.96 -0.76 -8.56
C GLU A 39 8.63 -0.41 -7.85
N VAL A 40 8.50 -0.72 -6.56
CA VAL A 40 7.28 -0.47 -5.75
C VAL A 40 7.39 0.75 -4.82
N GLU A 41 8.55 1.41 -4.77
CA GLU A 41 8.85 2.53 -3.87
C GLU A 41 7.82 3.67 -3.88
N LYS A 42 7.18 3.94 -5.03
CA LYS A 42 6.16 5.00 -5.19
C LYS A 42 4.78 4.56 -4.70
N LEU A 43 4.57 3.25 -4.54
CA LEU A 43 3.31 2.65 -4.12
C LEU A 43 3.28 2.43 -2.61
N VAL A 44 4.41 2.59 -1.91
CA VAL A 44 4.56 2.32 -0.49
C VAL A 44 5.13 3.51 0.26
N GLU A 45 4.92 3.51 1.57
CA GLU A 45 5.57 4.42 2.51
C GLU A 45 6.32 3.60 3.56
N VAL A 46 7.53 4.04 3.90
CA VAL A 46 8.36 3.44 4.95
C VAL A 46 8.46 4.41 6.11
N ARG A 47 7.95 4.02 7.28
CA ARG A 47 7.91 4.88 8.46
C ARG A 47 8.05 4.08 9.77
N PRO A 48 8.49 4.70 10.88
CA PRO A 48 8.36 4.09 12.20
C PRO A 48 6.90 3.75 12.51
N VAL A 49 6.67 2.64 13.23
CA VAL A 49 5.32 2.25 13.66
C VAL A 49 4.77 3.23 14.69
N ASP A 50 5.64 3.70 15.58
CA ASP A 50 5.34 4.62 16.66
C ASP A 50 6.60 5.46 16.95
N GLU A 51 6.42 6.74 17.28
CA GLU A 51 7.51 7.65 17.62
C GLU A 51 8.30 7.19 18.85
N LYS A 52 7.64 6.46 19.77
CA LYS A 52 8.26 5.90 20.98
C LYS A 52 9.10 4.65 20.70
N TYR A 53 8.90 4.00 19.55
CA TYR A 53 9.58 2.77 19.16
C TYR A 53 10.25 2.93 17.78
N PRO A 54 11.28 3.78 17.65
CA PRO A 54 11.93 4.08 16.37
C PRO A 54 12.65 2.87 15.76
N TYR A 55 12.84 1.81 16.54
CA TYR A 55 13.52 0.58 16.10
C TYR A 55 12.61 -0.34 15.28
N ILE A 56 11.29 -0.14 15.30
CA ILE A 56 10.33 -0.93 14.52
C ILE A 56 9.74 -0.04 13.42
N MET A 57 9.92 -0.49 12.19
CA MET A 57 9.49 0.19 10.98
C MET A 57 8.36 -0.59 10.30
N ALA A 58 7.55 0.10 9.52
CA ALA A 58 6.54 -0.49 8.66
C ALA A 58 6.73 -0.02 7.21
N VAL A 59 6.50 -0.95 6.29
CA VAL A 59 6.13 -0.66 4.89
C VAL A 59 4.62 -0.76 4.80
N ILE A 60 3.96 0.33 4.40
CA ILE A 60 2.52 0.39 4.20
C ILE A 60 2.20 0.84 2.77
N ALA A 61 1.00 0.56 2.27
CA ALA A 61 0.55 1.13 1.01
C ALA A 61 0.45 2.66 1.14
N SER A 62 1.00 3.39 0.16
CA SER A 62 0.93 4.84 0.15
C SER A 62 -0.49 5.29 -0.12
N ARG A 63 -0.97 6.24 0.70
CA ARG A 63 -2.28 6.90 0.51
C ARG A 63 -2.18 8.16 -0.33
N ARG A 64 -0.98 8.52 -0.79
CA ARG A 64 -0.75 9.76 -1.53
C ARG A 64 -1.61 9.77 -2.80
N GLY A 65 -2.45 10.81 -2.93
CA GLY A 65 -3.35 11.00 -4.06
C GLY A 65 -4.69 10.27 -3.97
N LEU A 66 -4.86 9.29 -3.07
CA LEU A 66 -6.12 8.54 -2.94
C LEU A 66 -7.27 9.43 -2.47
N GLU A 67 -7.01 10.34 -1.53
CA GLU A 67 -8.04 11.24 -1.02
C GLU A 67 -8.60 12.16 -2.11
N GLN A 68 -7.72 12.77 -2.91
CA GLN A 68 -8.13 13.68 -3.98
C GLN A 68 -8.86 12.93 -5.11
N GLU A 69 -8.42 11.71 -5.42
CA GLU A 69 -9.12 10.81 -6.34
C GLU A 69 -10.52 10.45 -5.81
N CYS A 70 -10.63 10.09 -4.53
CA CYS A 70 -11.90 9.73 -3.91
C CYS A 70 -12.87 10.90 -3.79
N VAL A 71 -12.38 12.10 -3.46
CA VAL A 71 -13.17 13.34 -3.53
C VAL A 71 -13.74 13.52 -4.93
N SER A 72 -12.90 13.42 -5.96
CA SER A 72 -13.34 13.57 -7.36
C SER A 72 -14.37 12.51 -7.76
N ARG A 73 -14.20 11.26 -7.32
CA ARG A 73 -15.16 10.17 -7.57
C ARG A 73 -16.50 10.43 -6.89
N VAL A 74 -16.50 10.83 -5.61
CA VAL A 74 -17.72 11.10 -4.84
C VAL A 74 -18.45 12.33 -5.41
N ASP A 75 -17.73 13.38 -5.77
CA ASP A 75 -18.31 14.57 -6.41
C ASP A 75 -18.94 14.22 -7.76
N SER A 76 -18.33 13.31 -8.53
CA SER A 76 -18.91 12.82 -9.79
C SER A 76 -20.21 12.05 -9.60
N LEU A 77 -20.43 11.37 -8.46
CA LEU A 77 -21.68 10.69 -8.18
C LEU A 77 -22.83 11.69 -7.99
N LEU A 78 -22.56 12.83 -7.35
CA LEU A 78 -23.54 13.91 -7.21
C LEU A 78 -23.87 14.52 -8.59
N VAL A 79 -22.84 14.82 -9.39
CA VAL A 79 -23.03 15.42 -10.73
C VAL A 79 -23.82 14.49 -11.66
N LYS A 80 -23.61 13.17 -11.57
CA LYS A 80 -24.34 12.17 -12.34
C LYS A 80 -25.75 11.88 -11.82
N GLY A 81 -26.15 12.49 -10.70
CA GLY A 81 -27.43 12.22 -10.05
C GLY A 81 -27.54 10.82 -9.44
N SER A 82 -26.40 10.13 -9.22
CA SER A 82 -26.37 8.82 -8.57
C SER A 82 -26.60 8.90 -7.05
N ILE A 83 -26.43 10.09 -6.48
CA ILE A 83 -26.78 10.45 -5.09
C ILE A 83 -27.45 11.82 -5.08
N SER A 84 -28.40 12.03 -4.17
CA SER A 84 -29.04 13.34 -3.98
C SER A 84 -28.12 14.34 -3.27
N GLN A 85 -28.45 15.64 -3.33
CA GLN A 85 -27.72 16.66 -2.56
C GLN A 85 -27.79 16.44 -1.05
N ASP A 86 -28.91 15.96 -0.54
CA ASP A 86 -29.09 15.71 0.90
C ASP A 86 -28.26 14.52 1.36
N GLU A 87 -28.23 13.43 0.58
CA GLU A 87 -27.34 12.29 0.83
C GLU A 87 -25.87 12.69 0.75
N TYR A 88 -25.49 13.48 -0.25
CA TYR A 88 -24.12 13.98 -0.38
C TYR A 88 -23.72 14.79 0.86
N LYS A 89 -24.52 15.79 1.28
CA LYS A 89 -24.21 16.59 2.48
C LYS A 89 -24.07 15.74 3.73
N ARG A 90 -24.90 14.69 3.87
CA ARG A 90 -24.93 13.84 5.06
C ARG A 90 -23.79 12.81 5.09
N TYR A 91 -23.47 12.19 3.95
CA TYR A 91 -22.60 11.01 3.89
C TYR A 91 -21.26 11.24 3.18
N ARG A 92 -20.98 12.44 2.66
CA ARG A 92 -19.74 12.72 1.90
C ARG A 92 -18.47 12.19 2.57
N LYS A 93 -18.30 12.43 3.88
CA LYS A 93 -17.11 11.96 4.61
C LYS A 93 -16.99 10.44 4.62
N GLU A 94 -18.09 9.74 4.88
CA GLU A 94 -18.14 8.27 4.91
C GLU A 94 -17.89 7.67 3.53
N LEU A 95 -18.48 8.26 2.47
CA LEU A 95 -18.27 7.83 1.08
C LEU A 95 -16.80 7.98 0.65
N ILE A 96 -16.15 9.09 1.04
CA ILE A 96 -14.73 9.31 0.78
C ILE A 96 -13.89 8.26 1.54
N GLU A 97 -14.16 8.04 2.82
CA GLU A 97 -13.42 7.06 3.63
C GLU A 97 -13.55 5.64 3.07
N GLN A 98 -14.76 5.21 2.70
CA GLN A 98 -15.00 3.91 2.07
C GLN A 98 -14.26 3.78 0.74
N CYS A 99 -14.23 4.84 -0.06
CA CYS A 99 -13.45 4.88 -1.29
C CYS A 99 -11.96 4.73 -1.01
N ILE A 100 -11.41 5.44 -0.03
CA ILE A 100 -9.99 5.36 0.34
C ILE A 100 -9.64 3.93 0.75
N ILE A 101 -10.44 3.32 1.64
CA ILE A 101 -10.24 1.92 2.08
C ILE A 101 -10.27 0.96 0.88
N SER A 102 -11.19 1.17 -0.06
CA SER A 102 -11.26 0.34 -1.26
C SER A 102 -10.04 0.50 -2.14
N LEU A 103 -9.58 1.73 -2.41
CA LEU A 103 -8.40 1.97 -3.24
C LEU A 103 -7.11 1.50 -2.56
N GLU A 104 -7.02 1.58 -1.24
CA GLU A 104 -5.89 1.05 -0.48
C GLU A 104 -5.78 -0.48 -0.63
N LYS A 105 -6.92 -1.20 -0.60
CA LYS A 105 -6.94 -2.65 -0.87
C LYS A 105 -6.48 -2.98 -2.28
N GLU A 106 -6.90 -2.21 -3.28
CA GLU A 106 -6.42 -2.40 -4.66
C GLU A 106 -4.93 -2.10 -4.78
N ARG A 107 -4.43 -1.06 -4.09
CA ARG A 107 -3.00 -0.74 -4.03
C ARG A 107 -2.19 -1.88 -3.40
N VAL A 108 -2.69 -2.50 -2.33
CA VAL A 108 -2.07 -3.68 -1.72
C VAL A 108 -1.97 -4.83 -2.72
N LYS A 109 -3.03 -5.11 -3.49
CA LYS A 109 -3.00 -6.15 -4.54
C LYS A 109 -1.97 -5.85 -5.62
N GLU A 110 -1.88 -4.59 -6.05
CA GLU A 110 -0.88 -4.13 -7.02
C GLU A 110 0.54 -4.36 -6.51
N ILE A 111 0.84 -3.95 -5.27
CA ILE A 111 2.14 -4.16 -4.63
C ILE A 111 2.49 -5.65 -4.58
N VAL A 112 1.55 -6.49 -4.13
CA VAL A 112 1.76 -7.95 -4.05
C VAL A 112 2.09 -8.52 -5.42
N LYS A 113 1.33 -8.14 -6.46
CA LYS A 113 1.57 -8.62 -7.83
C LYS A 113 2.96 -8.26 -8.32
N ILE A 114 3.38 -7.00 -8.15
CA ILE A 114 4.71 -6.55 -8.59
C ILE A 114 5.83 -7.30 -7.85
N LEU A 115 5.65 -7.54 -6.55
CA LEU A 115 6.61 -8.30 -5.74
C LEU A 115 6.67 -9.78 -6.15
N GLU A 116 5.54 -10.40 -6.49
CA GLU A 116 5.49 -11.76 -7.02
C GLU A 116 6.20 -11.88 -8.38
N ASP A 117 5.94 -10.92 -9.28
CA ASP A 117 6.60 -10.85 -10.58
C ASP A 117 8.12 -10.66 -10.39
N TYR A 118 8.54 -9.80 -9.45
CA TYR A 118 9.94 -9.63 -9.09
C TYR A 118 10.56 -10.92 -8.54
N LEU A 119 9.87 -11.60 -7.62
CA LEU A 119 10.33 -12.87 -7.03
C LEU A 119 10.53 -13.94 -8.12
N ALA A 120 9.62 -14.03 -9.08
CA ALA A 120 9.73 -14.97 -10.19
C ALA A 120 10.97 -14.69 -11.05
N ARG A 121 11.25 -13.41 -11.38
CA ARG A 121 12.46 -13.02 -12.13
C ARG A 121 13.75 -13.37 -11.37
N VAL A 122 13.80 -13.10 -10.08
CA VAL A 122 14.98 -13.40 -9.25
C VAL A 122 15.23 -14.90 -9.14
N LYS A 123 14.18 -15.71 -9.04
CA LYS A 123 14.30 -17.19 -8.97
C LYS A 123 14.76 -17.82 -10.30
N GLN A 124 14.50 -17.19 -11.45
CA GLN A 124 14.94 -17.68 -12.76
C GLN A 124 16.40 -17.30 -13.08
N THR A 125 16.96 -16.31 -12.37
CA THR A 125 18.31 -15.79 -12.61
C THR A 125 19.35 -16.42 -11.66
N GLN A 126 18.92 -17.31 -10.76
CA GLN A 126 19.77 -18.13 -9.88
C GLN A 126 19.90 -19.55 -10.42
#